data_AF-A0A9Q9IWG1-F1
#
_entry.id   AF-A0A9Q9IWG1-F1
#
_cell.length_a   1.000
_cell.length_b   1.000
_cell.length_c   1.000
_cell.angle_alpha   90.00
_cell.angle_beta   90.00
_cell.angle_gamma   90.00
#
_symmetry.space_group_name_H-M   'P 1'
#
loop_
_entity.id
_entity.type
_entity.pdbx_description
1 polymer ?
#
loop_
_entity_poly.entity_id
_entity_poly.type
_entity_poly.pdbx_seq_one_letter_code
_entity_poly.pdbx_strand_id
1 'polypeptide(L)'
;MATQKTSSAFIAASWAALLLGGAAYLIGLWNAQMLLNEKGYYFTLLLFGLFASVSLQKSVRDRADGIPVTGLYYAICWFSLIVALVLLTIGLINATLLLSEKGFYAMAYALSLFGAVAVQKNTRDAMEIDTASRIARSVPPALD
;
A
#
# COMPACT_ATOMS: atom_id res chain seq x y z
N MET A 1 -17.93 -18.19 -4.36
CA MET A 1 -17.38 -18.23 -2.99
C MET A 1 -17.87 -16.97 -2.29
N ALA A 2 -18.61 -17.07 -1.19
CA ALA A 2 -19.17 -15.87 -0.54
C ALA A 2 -18.03 -15.03 0.05
N THR A 3 -17.88 -13.78 -0.40
CA THR A 3 -16.91 -12.83 0.15
C THR A 3 -17.29 -12.50 1.59
N GLN A 4 -16.56 -13.06 2.57
CA GLN A 4 -16.81 -12.76 3.98
C GLN A 4 -16.41 -11.31 4.29
N LYS A 5 -17.26 -10.62 5.05
CA LYS A 5 -16.99 -9.27 5.54
C LYS A 5 -15.74 -9.28 6.42
N THR A 6 -14.76 -8.46 6.07
CA THR A 6 -13.57 -8.24 6.90
C THR A 6 -13.97 -7.73 8.29
N SER A 7 -13.42 -8.31 9.36
CA SER A 7 -13.69 -7.86 10.73
C SER A 7 -13.28 -6.40 10.94
N SER A 8 -14.07 -5.65 11.71
CA SER A 8 -13.76 -4.26 12.08
C SER A 8 -12.39 -4.13 12.74
N ALA A 9 -11.99 -5.14 13.54
CA ALA A 9 -10.68 -5.20 14.17
C ALA A 9 -9.55 -5.26 13.14
N PHE A 10 -9.72 -6.05 12.06
CA PHE A 10 -8.72 -6.16 11.00
C PHE A 10 -8.61 -4.88 10.17
N ILE A 11 -9.74 -4.23 9.88
CA ILE A 11 -9.77 -2.93 9.21
C ILE A 11 -8.99 -1.89 10.04
N ALA A 12 -9.27 -1.81 11.34
CA ALA A 12 -8.58 -0.90 12.25
C ALA A 12 -7.08 -1.20 12.32
N ALA A 13 -6.69 -2.48 12.44
CA ALA A 13 -5.28 -2.90 12.45
C ALA A 13 -4.55 -2.53 11.15
N SER A 14 -5.20 -2.64 10.00
CA SER A 14 -4.63 -2.30 8.69
C SER A 14 -4.36 -0.80 8.57
N TRP A 15 -5.31 0.02 8.99
CA TRP A 15 -5.14 1.48 9.04
C TRP A 15 -4.08 1.88 10.07
N ALA A 16 -4.06 1.25 11.24
CA ALA A 16 -3.03 1.48 12.24
C ALA A 16 -1.64 1.15 11.69
N ALA A 17 -1.46 0.03 10.97
CA ALA A 17 -0.18 -0.31 10.35
C ALA A 17 0.28 0.76 9.35
N LEU A 18 -0.61 1.20 8.45
CA LEU A 18 -0.29 2.25 7.48
C LEU A 18 0.10 3.57 8.16
N LEU A 19 -0.72 4.02 9.11
CA LEU A 19 -0.52 5.29 9.81
C LEU A 19 0.71 5.25 10.70
N LEU A 20 0.92 4.18 11.46
CA LEU A 20 2.10 4.03 12.31
C LEU A 20 3.38 3.95 11.48
N GLY A 21 3.41 3.14 10.42
CA GLY A 21 4.57 3.06 9.54
C GLY A 21 4.87 4.41 8.88
N GLY A 22 3.84 5.05 8.31
CA GLY A 22 4.00 6.32 7.59
C GLY A 22 4.40 7.46 8.53
N ALA A 23 3.71 7.60 9.65
CA ALA A 23 4.03 8.63 10.64
C ALA A 23 5.40 8.40 11.27
N ALA A 24 5.76 7.17 11.63
CA ALA A 24 7.09 6.85 12.17
C ALA A 24 8.19 7.22 11.17
N TYR A 25 8.02 6.86 9.90
CA TYR A 25 8.96 7.22 8.83
C TYR A 25 9.11 8.74 8.69
N LEU A 26 7.99 9.49 8.65
CA LEU A 26 7.99 10.94 8.49
C LEU A 26 8.55 11.68 9.72
N ILE A 27 8.23 11.21 10.93
CA ILE A 27 8.78 11.76 12.18
C ILE A 27 10.29 11.50 12.23
N GLY A 28 10.74 10.30 11.88
CA GLY A 28 12.17 10.00 11.75
C GLY A 28 12.84 10.97 10.77
N LEU A 29 12.22 11.17 9.60
CA LEU A 29 12.75 12.02 8.53
C LEU A 29 12.85 13.49 8.94
N TRP A 30 11.85 13.97 9.68
CA TRP A 30 11.85 15.31 10.25
C TRP A 30 13.03 15.52 11.19
N ASN A 31 13.28 14.56 12.09
CA ASN A 31 14.31 14.66 13.12
C ASN A 31 15.74 14.34 12.64
N ALA A 32 15.88 13.58 11.56
CA ALA A 32 17.19 13.18 11.05
C ALA A 32 18.05 14.40 10.64
N GLN A 33 19.34 14.34 11.00
CA GLN A 33 20.34 15.33 10.60
C GLN A 33 20.82 15.03 9.17
N MET A 34 19.99 15.41 8.20
CA MET A 34 20.21 15.22 6.76
C MET A 34 20.02 16.53 6.01
N LEU A 35 20.64 16.62 4.83
CA LEU A 35 20.36 17.74 3.92
C LEU A 35 18.92 17.68 3.41
N LEU A 36 18.35 18.84 3.06
CA LEU A 36 16.94 18.92 2.66
C LEU A 36 16.63 18.11 1.39
N ASN A 37 17.56 18.05 0.45
CA ASN A 37 17.45 17.22 -0.76
C ASN A 37 17.44 15.72 -0.44
N GLU A 38 18.24 15.27 0.53
CA GLU A 38 18.23 13.88 1.02
C GLU A 38 16.90 13.57 1.69
N LYS A 39 16.38 14.48 2.52
CA LYS A 39 15.03 14.32 3.09
C LYS A 39 13.97 14.21 2.00
N GLY A 40 14.04 15.08 0.99
CA GLY A 40 13.16 15.04 -0.17
C GLY A 40 13.22 13.68 -0.89
N TYR A 41 14.42 13.13 -1.10
CA TYR A 41 14.61 11.81 -1.70
C TYR A 41 13.86 10.71 -0.94
N TYR A 42 14.07 10.61 0.38
CA TYR A 42 13.40 9.58 1.20
C TYR A 42 11.89 9.78 1.29
N PHE A 43 11.42 11.03 1.34
CA PHE A 43 10.01 11.36 1.30
C PHE A 43 9.36 10.92 -0.01
N THR A 44 9.98 11.24 -1.15
CA THR A 44 9.51 10.83 -2.47
C THR A 44 9.49 9.32 -2.59
N LEU A 45 10.48 8.60 -2.06
CA LEU A 45 10.48 7.14 -2.07
C LEU A 45 9.33 6.54 -1.25
N LEU A 46 8.94 7.15 -0.12
CA LEU A 46 7.77 6.73 0.65
C LEU A 46 6.50 6.85 -0.19
N LEU A 47 6.26 8.02 -0.77
CA LEU A 47 5.07 8.26 -1.59
C LEU A 47 5.04 7.37 -2.84
N PHE A 48 6.18 7.25 -3.53
CA PHE A 48 6.30 6.43 -4.73
C PHE A 48 6.11 4.95 -4.41
N GLY A 49 6.67 4.45 -3.31
CA GLY A 49 6.47 3.09 -2.85
C GLY A 49 5.01 2.77 -2.51
N LEU A 50 4.35 3.67 -1.78
CA LEU A 50 2.92 3.54 -1.44
C LEU A 50 2.05 3.49 -2.69
N PHE A 51 2.30 4.37 -3.65
CA PHE A 51 1.61 4.36 -4.93
C PHE A 51 1.88 3.07 -5.72
N ALA A 52 3.15 2.65 -5.81
CA ALA A 52 3.55 1.48 -6.57
C ALA A 52 2.98 0.18 -5.97
N SER A 53 2.97 0.03 -4.64
CA SER A 53 2.46 -1.16 -3.97
C SER A 53 0.95 -1.33 -4.18
N VAL A 54 0.18 -0.25 -4.03
CA VAL A 54 -1.27 -0.22 -4.29
C VAL A 54 -1.57 -0.47 -5.77
N SER A 55 -0.82 0.15 -6.68
CA SER A 55 -0.99 -0.02 -8.13
C SER A 55 -0.69 -1.45 -8.58
N LEU A 56 0.38 -2.06 -8.03
CA LEU A 56 0.71 -3.44 -8.30
C LEU A 56 -0.36 -4.39 -7.77
N GLN A 57 -0.78 -4.22 -6.51
CA GLN A 57 -1.82 -5.04 -5.91
C GLN A 57 -3.10 -4.99 -6.75
N LYS A 58 -3.54 -3.79 -7.15
CA LYS A 58 -4.70 -3.62 -8.02
C LYS A 58 -4.51 -4.38 -9.33
N SER A 59 -3.38 -4.23 -10.00
CA SER A 59 -3.12 -4.86 -11.31
C SER A 59 -3.07 -6.38 -11.25
N VAL A 60 -2.45 -6.95 -10.21
CA VAL A 60 -2.41 -8.41 -9.97
C VAL A 60 -3.82 -8.94 -9.75
N ARG A 61 -4.60 -8.23 -8.92
CA ARG A 61 -5.97 -8.58 -8.59
C ARG A 61 -6.88 -8.49 -9.80
N ASP A 62 -6.87 -7.38 -10.51
CA ASP A 62 -7.71 -7.16 -11.70
C ASP A 62 -7.50 -8.29 -12.70
N ARG A 63 -6.26 -8.73 -12.92
CA ARG A 63 -5.96 -9.90 -13.76
C ARG A 63 -6.52 -11.22 -13.22
N ALA A 64 -6.44 -11.43 -11.91
CA ALA A 64 -7.00 -12.62 -11.26
C ALA A 64 -8.53 -12.67 -11.34
N ASP A 65 -9.19 -11.51 -11.30
CA ASP A 65 -10.64 -11.35 -11.45
C ASP A 65 -11.09 -11.33 -12.93
N GLY A 66 -10.18 -11.47 -13.89
CA GLY A 66 -10.47 -11.45 -15.33
C GLY A 66 -10.74 -10.05 -15.92
N ILE A 67 -10.47 -8.98 -15.16
CA ILE A 67 -10.53 -7.60 -15.61
C ILE A 67 -9.29 -7.31 -16.49
N PRO A 68 -9.45 -6.76 -17.71
CA PRO A 68 -8.34 -6.58 -18.62
C PRO A 68 -7.33 -5.56 -18.09
N VAL A 69 -6.07 -5.99 -17.96
CA VAL A 69 -4.92 -5.15 -17.61
C VAL A 69 -3.80 -5.37 -18.63
N THR A 70 -3.39 -4.31 -19.32
CA THR A 70 -2.36 -4.41 -20.36
C THR A 70 -1.04 -5.00 -19.84
N GLY A 71 -0.33 -5.73 -20.70
CA GLY A 71 1.01 -6.26 -20.42
C GLY A 71 1.96 -5.20 -19.90
N LEU A 72 1.99 -4.06 -20.60
CA LEU A 72 2.85 -2.92 -20.30
C LEU A 72 2.57 -2.32 -18.93
N TYR A 73 1.31 -2.02 -18.59
CA TYR A 73 0.98 -1.40 -17.30
C TYR A 73 1.37 -2.32 -16.13
N TYR A 74 1.08 -3.61 -16.22
CA TYR A 74 1.47 -4.60 -15.22
C TYR A 74 2.99 -4.66 -15.01
N ALA A 75 3.76 -4.64 -16.11
CA ALA A 75 5.22 -4.60 -16.05
C ALA A 75 5.72 -3.32 -15.38
N ILE A 76 5.13 -2.16 -15.69
CA ILE A 76 5.48 -0.87 -15.07
C ILE A 76 5.16 -0.88 -13.58
N CYS A 77 4.05 -1.46 -13.13
CA CYS A 77 3.73 -1.56 -11.70
C CYS A 77 4.78 -2.39 -10.94
N TRP A 78 5.16 -3.55 -11.49
CA TRP A 78 6.22 -4.39 -10.91
C TRP A 78 7.56 -3.66 -10.88
N PHE A 79 7.95 -3.08 -12.01
CA PHE A 79 9.19 -2.33 -12.14
C PHE A 79 9.25 -1.17 -11.14
N SER A 80 8.17 -0.40 -11.00
CA SER A 80 8.08 0.74 -10.08
C SER A 80 8.27 0.32 -8.64
N LEU A 81 7.63 -0.78 -8.20
CA LEU A 81 7.80 -1.27 -6.83
C LEU A 81 9.23 -1.75 -6.57
N ILE A 82 9.82 -2.49 -7.52
CA ILE A 82 11.20 -2.97 -7.41
C ILE A 82 12.18 -1.79 -7.34
N VAL A 83 12.03 -0.79 -8.21
CA VAL A 83 12.87 0.40 -8.21
C VAL A 83 12.72 1.18 -6.90
N ALA A 84 11.52 1.33 -6.36
CA ALA A 84 11.31 2.00 -5.07
C ALA A 84 12.08 1.30 -3.94
N LEU A 85 12.01 -0.03 -3.87
CA LEU A 85 12.72 -0.85 -2.88
C LEU A 85 14.24 -0.78 -3.06
N VAL A 86 14.73 -0.88 -4.29
CA VAL A 86 16.16 -0.83 -4.61
C VAL A 86 16.73 0.54 -4.27
N LEU A 87 16.05 1.62 -4.67
CA LEU A 87 16.49 2.98 -4.38
C LEU A 87 16.49 3.24 -2.87
N LEU A 88 15.44 2.84 -2.13
CA LEU A 88 15.46 2.95 -0.67
C LEU A 88 16.66 2.21 -0.06
N THR A 89 16.91 0.98 -0.50
CA THR A 89 18.04 0.16 -0.03
C THR A 89 19.38 0.84 -0.28
N ILE A 90 19.61 1.31 -1.51
CA ILE A 90 20.83 2.03 -1.88
C ILE A 90 20.96 3.32 -1.08
N GLY A 91 19.88 4.10 -0.95
CA GLY A 91 19.84 5.31 -0.14
C GLY A 91 20.29 5.03 1.29
N LEU A 92 19.66 4.05 1.95
CA LEU A 92 19.97 3.73 3.34
C LEU A 92 21.40 3.22 3.53
N ILE A 93 21.93 2.43 2.60
CA ILE A 93 23.33 1.99 2.64
C ILE A 93 24.27 3.20 2.62
N ASN A 94 24.00 4.17 1.75
CA ASN A 94 24.87 5.33 1.53
C ASN A 94 24.63 6.49 2.51
N ALA A 95 23.50 6.54 3.22
CA ALA A 95 23.22 7.60 4.18
C ALA A 95 24.15 7.56 5.39
N THR A 96 24.55 8.75 5.85
CA THR A 96 25.30 8.98 7.09
C THR A 96 24.38 8.93 8.31
N LEU A 97 23.65 7.82 8.43
CA LEU A 97 22.78 7.50 9.57
C LEU A 97 23.40 6.39 10.42
N LEU A 98 23.00 6.32 11.68
CA LEU A 98 23.26 5.15 12.52
C LEU A 98 22.56 3.92 11.95
N LEU A 99 23.12 2.74 12.19
CA LEU A 99 22.56 1.48 11.71
C LEU A 99 21.12 1.24 12.23
N SER A 100 20.85 1.66 13.47
CA SER A 100 19.52 1.61 14.07
C SER A 100 18.51 2.50 13.34
N GLU A 101 18.92 3.71 12.92
CA GLU A 101 18.08 4.62 12.14
C GLU A 101 17.80 4.05 10.76
N LYS A 102 18.81 3.46 10.10
CA LYS A 102 18.62 2.78 8.80
C LYS A 102 17.60 1.65 8.92
N GLY A 103 17.74 0.81 9.94
CA GLY A 103 16.79 -0.27 10.23
C GLY A 103 15.38 0.26 10.51
N PHE A 104 15.28 1.35 11.27
CA PHE A 104 14.01 2.01 11.56
C PHE A 104 13.29 2.46 10.27
N TYR A 105 13.98 3.15 9.36
CA TYR A 105 13.39 3.56 8.08
C TYR A 105 12.95 2.37 7.23
N ALA A 106 13.77 1.31 7.13
CA ALA A 106 13.43 0.12 6.36
C ALA A 106 12.16 -0.56 6.90
N MET A 107 12.08 -0.74 8.23
CA MET A 107 10.92 -1.36 8.87
C MET A 107 9.67 -0.50 8.79
N ALA A 108 9.79 0.81 9.04
CA ALA A 108 8.68 1.75 8.92
C ALA A 108 8.13 1.78 7.48
N TYR A 109 9.02 1.81 6.48
CA TYR A 109 8.64 1.75 5.07
C TYR A 109 7.92 0.45 4.71
N ALA A 110 8.46 -0.70 5.11
CA ALA A 110 7.84 -2.00 4.87
C ALA A 110 6.45 -2.09 5.52
N LEU A 111 6.32 -1.60 6.76
CA LEU A 111 5.04 -1.52 7.47
C LEU A 111 4.04 -0.61 6.75
N SER A 112 4.48 0.54 6.23
CA SER A 112 3.66 1.43 5.41
C SER A 112 3.17 0.75 4.13
N LEU A 113 4.05 0.07 3.40
CA LEU A 113 3.67 -0.63 2.17
C LEU A 113 2.66 -1.75 2.45
N PHE A 114 2.92 -2.55 3.48
CA PHE A 114 1.99 -3.60 3.90
C PHE A 114 0.64 -3.02 4.32
N GLY A 115 0.65 -1.98 5.15
CA GLY A 115 -0.55 -1.28 5.59
C GLY A 115 -1.37 -0.72 4.42
N ALA A 116 -0.71 -0.11 3.43
CA ALA A 116 -1.38 0.42 2.24
C ALA A 116 -2.08 -0.68 1.42
N VAL A 117 -1.39 -1.80 1.19
CA VAL A 117 -1.94 -2.98 0.50
C VAL A 117 -3.12 -3.57 1.28
N ALA A 118 -3.03 -3.65 2.61
CA ALA A 118 -4.11 -4.15 3.45
C ALA A 118 -5.34 -3.21 3.47
N VAL A 119 -5.12 -1.89 3.61
CA VAL A 119 -6.17 -0.88 3.56
C VAL A 119 -6.87 -0.85 2.21
N GLN A 120 -6.09 -0.94 1.12
CA GLN A 120 -6.64 -1.00 -0.24
C GLN A 120 -7.53 -2.23 -0.42
N LYS A 121 -7.06 -3.40 0.04
CA LYS A 121 -7.85 -4.64 0.00
C LYS A 121 -9.15 -4.49 0.78
N ASN A 122 -9.09 -4.03 2.03
CA ASN A 122 -10.28 -3.89 2.88
C ASN A 122 -11.30 -2.90 2.29
N THR A 123 -10.83 -1.76 1.77
CA THR A 123 -11.70 -0.75 1.14
C THR A 123 -12.40 -1.34 -0.08
N ARG A 124 -11.67 -2.09 -0.91
CA ARG A 124 -12.20 -2.76 -2.10
C ARG A 124 -13.23 -3.83 -1.73
N ASP A 125 -12.89 -4.71 -0.80
CA ASP A 125 -13.76 -5.81 -0.37
C ASP A 125 -15.07 -5.25 0.23
N ALA A 126 -15.00 -4.13 0.96
CA ALA A 126 -16.19 -3.43 1.45
C ALA A 126 -17.08 -2.88 0.32
N MET A 127 -16.48 -2.34 -0.76
CA MET A 127 -17.22 -1.86 -1.93
C MET A 127 -17.94 -2.99 -2.68
N GLU A 128 -17.31 -4.15 -2.82
CA GLU A 128 -17.92 -5.33 -3.47
C GLU A 128 -19.13 -5.83 -2.68
N ILE A 129 -19.03 -5.89 -1.35
CA ILE A 129 -20.14 -6.27 -0.45
C ILE A 129 -21.29 -5.26 -0.54
N ASP A 130 -20.99 -3.96 -0.49
CA ASP A 130 -22.02 -2.93 -0.62
C ASP A 130 -22.75 -3.03 -1.97
N THR A 131 -21.99 -3.22 -3.06
CA THR A 131 -22.54 -3.39 -4.41
C THR A 131 -23.45 -4.62 -4.49
N ALA A 132 -23.02 -5.77 -3.98
CA ALA A 132 -23.83 -6.99 -3.94
C ALA A 132 -25.12 -6.79 -3.13
N SER A 133 -25.05 -6.10 -1.99
CA SER A 133 -26.22 -5.80 -1.15
C SER A 133 -27.24 -4.89 -1.84
N ARG A 134 -26.78 -3.95 -2.67
CA ARG A 134 -27.65 -3.05 -3.45
C ARG A 134 -28.35 -3.82 -4.55
N ILE A 135 -27.62 -4.68 -5.27
CA ILE A 135 -28.19 -5.54 -6.31
C ILE A 135 -29.28 -6.43 -5.71
N ALA A 136 -28.99 -7.13 -4.60
CA ALA A 136 -29.96 -8.01 -3.95
C ALA A 136 -31.26 -7.29 -3.52
N ARG A 137 -31.15 -6.02 -3.08
CA ARG A 137 -32.33 -5.20 -2.73
C ARG A 137 -33.11 -4.69 -3.93
N SER A 138 -32.48 -4.59 -5.10
CA SER A 138 -33.10 -4.07 -6.33
C SER A 138 -33.85 -5.13 -7.14
N VAL A 139 -33.63 -6.42 -6.86
CA VAL A 139 -34.34 -7.51 -7.53
C VAL A 139 -35.71 -7.69 -6.84
N PRO A 140 -36.84 -7.41 -7.51
CA PRO A 140 -38.16 -7.64 -6.94
C PRO A 140 -38.37 -9.15 -6.68
N PRO A 141 -39.19 -9.53 -5.68
CA PRO A 141 -39.52 -10.93 -5.45
C PRO A 141 -40.08 -11.56 -6.72
N ALA A 142 -39.75 -12.83 -6.96
CA ALA A 142 -40.31 -13.58 -8.09
C ALA A 142 -41.84 -13.50 -8.00
N LEU A 143 -42.49 -13.12 -9.10
CA LEU A 143 -43.95 -13.14 -9.19
C LEU A 143 -44.37 -14.61 -9.30
N ASP A 144 -44.72 -15.22 -8.18
CA ASP A 144 -45.43 -16.49 -8.09
C ASP A 144 -46.91 -16.36 -8.51
#